data_AF-A0A7W3MX24-F1
#
_entry.id   AF-A0A7W3MX24-F1
#
_cell.length_a   1.000
_cell.length_b   1.000
_cell.length_c   1.000
_cell.angle_alpha   90.00
_cell.angle_beta   90.00
_cell.angle_gamma   90.00
#
_symmetry.space_group_name_H-M   'P 1'
#
loop_
_entity.id
_entity.type
_entity.pdbx_description
1 polymer ?
#
loop_
_entity_poly.entity_id
_entity_poly.type
_entity_poly.pdbx_seq_one_letter_code
_entity_poly.pdbx_strand_id
1 'polypeptide(L)'
;MIPVSSLSRVWEEARTLGLTPEQRLSPLAGRPYDLRHSGVTVRLYAGMPPKQVAQWTGHSVKVLHKTYSQVMDGFDDTWFQRIDNVLNRQQP
;
A
#
# COMPACT_ATOMS: atom_id res chain seq x y z
N MET A 1 -24.04 9.43 3.86
CA MET A 1 -23.32 9.05 2.63
C MET A 1 -22.89 10.35 1.95
N ILE A 2 -21.59 10.55 1.69
CA ILE A 2 -21.14 11.74 0.95
C ILE A 2 -21.49 11.55 -0.53
N PRO A 3 -22.11 12.53 -1.21
CA PRO A 3 -22.38 12.44 -2.64
C PRO A 3 -21.09 12.24 -3.43
N VAL A 4 -21.13 11.39 -4.46
CA VAL A 4 -19.96 11.12 -5.32
C VAL A 4 -19.43 12.40 -5.96
N SER A 5 -20.32 13.32 -6.36
CA SER A 5 -19.96 14.64 -6.89
C SER A 5 -19.14 15.48 -5.91
N SER A 6 -19.53 15.48 -4.62
CA SER A 6 -18.79 16.18 -3.57
C SER A 6 -17.41 15.57 -3.34
N LEU A 7 -17.31 14.23 -3.36
CA LEU A 7 -16.03 13.53 -3.23
C LEU A 7 -15.11 13.81 -4.43
N SER A 8 -15.64 13.80 -5.65
CA SER A 8 -14.86 14.09 -6.86
C SER A 8 -14.32 15.52 -6.85
N ARG A 9 -15.11 16.51 -6.42
CA ARG A 9 -14.63 17.91 -6.35
C ARG A 9 -13.47 18.06 -5.37
N VAL A 10 -13.65 17.57 -4.15
CA VAL A 10 -12.59 17.62 -3.11
C VAL A 10 -11.35 16.86 -3.56
N TRP A 11 -11.53 15.77 -4.31
CA TRP A 11 -10.42 15.00 -4.86
C TRP A 11 -9.62 15.78 -5.91
N GLU A 12 -10.27 16.49 -6.83
CA GLU A 12 -9.58 17.34 -7.81
C GLU A 12 -8.86 18.52 -7.15
N GLU A 13 -9.43 19.10 -6.10
CA GLU A 13 -8.76 20.12 -5.28
C GLU A 13 -7.50 19.54 -4.61
N ALA A 14 -7.61 18.35 -4.00
CA ALA A 14 -6.47 17.66 -3.38
C ALA A 14 -5.38 17.32 -4.41
N ARG A 15 -5.73 16.87 -5.61
CA ARG A 15 -4.78 16.63 -6.72
C ARG A 15 -4.06 17.91 -7.13
N THR A 16 -4.75 19.04 -7.15
CA THR A 16 -4.18 20.34 -7.51
C THR A 16 -3.17 20.81 -6.47
N LEU A 17 -3.39 20.50 -5.18
CA LEU A 17 -2.49 20.88 -4.09
C LEU A 17 -1.30 19.92 -3.94
N GLY A 18 -1.50 18.63 -4.20
CA GLY A 18 -0.50 17.59 -3.89
C GLY A 18 0.36 17.13 -5.06
N LEU A 19 -0.02 17.42 -6.31
CA LEU A 19 0.69 16.97 -7.50
C LEU A 19 1.33 18.14 -8.25
N THR A 20 2.47 17.89 -8.89
CA THR A 20 3.04 18.80 -9.90
C THR A 20 2.08 18.95 -11.09
N PRO A 21 2.18 20.03 -11.88
CA PRO A 21 1.34 20.22 -13.07
C PRO A 21 1.38 19.01 -14.02
N GLU A 22 2.57 18.44 -14.26
CA GLU A 22 2.78 17.29 -15.14
C GLU A 22 2.13 16.03 -14.58
N GLN A 23 2.29 15.78 -13.27
CA GLN A 23 1.65 14.65 -12.59
C GLN A 23 0.12 14.77 -12.60
N ARG A 24 -0.42 15.97 -12.40
CA ARG A 24 -1.87 16.22 -12.42
C ARG A 24 -2.49 15.98 -13.79
N LEU A 25 -1.76 16.27 -14.86
CA LEU A 25 -2.16 15.98 -16.24
C LEU A 25 -2.05 14.48 -16.58
N SER A 26 -1.28 13.71 -15.80
CA SER A 26 -1.15 12.27 -15.98
C SER A 26 -2.32 11.49 -15.34
N PRO A 27 -2.46 10.19 -15.65
CA PRO A 27 -3.43 9.29 -14.99
C PRO A 27 -3.18 9.05 -13.49
N LEU A 28 -2.05 9.51 -12.94
CA LEU A 28 -1.66 9.29 -11.55
C LEU A 28 -2.76 9.75 -10.59
N ALA A 29 -3.18 8.89 -9.65
CA ALA A 29 -4.18 9.20 -8.62
C ALA A 29 -5.54 9.66 -9.19
N GLY A 30 -5.91 9.18 -10.38
CA GLY A 30 -7.15 9.57 -11.10
C GLY A 30 -8.42 9.36 -10.29
N ARG A 31 -8.40 8.42 -9.34
CA ARG A 31 -9.50 8.15 -8.42
C ARG A 31 -9.01 8.20 -6.98
N PRO A 32 -9.86 8.61 -6.02
CA PRO A 32 -9.55 8.47 -4.59
C PRO A 32 -9.14 7.03 -4.20
N TYR A 33 -9.72 6.04 -4.88
CA TYR A 33 -9.46 4.62 -4.63
C TYR A 33 -8.03 4.18 -5.00
N ASP A 34 -7.33 4.92 -5.87
CA ASP A 34 -5.96 4.61 -6.27
C ASP A 34 -4.98 4.77 -5.10
N LEU A 35 -5.24 5.73 -4.19
CA LEU A 35 -4.45 5.88 -2.97
C LEU A 35 -4.61 4.69 -2.03
N ARG A 36 -5.81 4.11 -1.98
CA ARG A 36 -6.07 2.93 -1.15
C ARG A 36 -5.28 1.73 -1.65
N HIS A 37 -5.25 1.50 -2.97
CA HIS A 37 -4.42 0.47 -3.58
C HIS A 37 -2.94 0.70 -3.29
N SER A 38 -2.45 1.92 -3.55
CA SER A 38 -1.06 2.29 -3.30
C SER A 38 -0.67 2.11 -1.84
N GLY A 39 -1.55 2.48 -0.90
CA GLY A 39 -1.31 2.31 0.52
C GLY A 39 -1.29 0.85 0.98
N VAL A 40 -2.04 -0.06 0.34
CA VAL A 40 -1.91 -1.50 0.61
C VAL A 40 -0.58 -2.01 0.09
N THR A 41 -0.27 -1.71 -1.16
CA THR A 41 0.99 -2.09 -1.83
C THR A 41 2.21 -1.65 -1.02
N VAL A 42 2.31 -0.38 -0.64
CA VAL A 42 3.47 0.15 0.11
C VAL A 42 3.66 -0.53 1.45
N ARG A 43 2.57 -0.83 2.19
CA ARG A 43 2.68 -1.51 3.49
C ARG A 43 3.17 -2.95 3.32
N LEU A 44 2.68 -3.67 2.32
CA LEU A 44 3.14 -5.02 2.04
C LEU A 44 4.59 -5.03 1.55
N TYR A 45 4.96 -4.08 0.69
CA TYR A 45 6.33 -3.88 0.22
C TYR A 45 7.29 -3.57 1.38
N ALA A 46 6.86 -2.78 2.38
CA ALA A 46 7.64 -2.53 3.59
C ALA A 46 7.77 -3.76 4.52
N GLY A 47 7.18 -4.90 4.15
CA GLY A 47 7.20 -6.14 4.92
C GLY A 47 6.28 -6.12 6.14
N MET A 48 5.24 -5.27 6.14
CA MET A 48 4.25 -5.28 7.23
C MET A 48 3.45 -6.59 7.25
N PRO A 49 3.05 -7.09 8.43
CA PRO A 49 2.26 -8.32 8.53
C PRO A 49 0.94 -8.23 7.75
N PRO A 50 0.65 -9.16 6.81
CA PRO A 50 -0.57 -9.12 6.00
C PRO A 50 -1.86 -9.07 6.81
N LYS A 51 -1.90 -9.74 7.98
CA LYS A 51 -3.04 -9.71 8.90
C LYS A 51 -3.36 -8.29 9.40
N GLN A 52 -2.34 -7.50 9.73
CA GLN A 52 -2.50 -6.13 10.22
C GLN A 52 -2.93 -5.20 9.10
N VAL A 53 -2.33 -5.32 7.92
CA VAL A 53 -2.75 -4.56 6.73
C VAL A 53 -4.20 -4.86 6.39
N ALA A 54 -4.60 -6.13 6.41
CA ALA A 54 -5.96 -6.58 6.13
C ALA A 54 -6.97 -5.95 7.10
N GLN A 55 -6.67 -5.94 8.40
CA GLN A 55 -7.50 -5.30 9.42
C GLN A 55 -7.68 -3.80 9.16
N TRP A 56 -6.59 -3.06 8.90
CA TRP A 56 -6.65 -1.62 8.67
C TRP A 56 -7.37 -1.25 7.38
N THR A 57 -7.27 -2.11 6.37
CA THR A 57 -7.94 -1.86 5.10
C THR A 57 -9.35 -2.44 5.07
N GLY A 58 -9.78 -3.27 6.04
CA GLY A 58 -11.05 -3.99 5.93
C GLY A 58 -11.06 -4.99 4.77
N HIS A 59 -9.91 -5.59 4.48
CA HIS A 59 -9.79 -6.72 3.54
C HIS A 59 -9.63 -8.03 4.33
N SER A 60 -9.84 -9.17 3.66
CA SER A 60 -9.36 -10.44 4.19
C SER A 60 -7.91 -10.68 3.75
N VAL A 61 -7.17 -11.49 4.51
CA VAL A 61 -5.80 -11.91 4.15
C VAL A 61 -5.80 -12.63 2.79
N LYS A 62 -6.87 -13.39 2.48
CA LYS A 62 -7.08 -14.02 1.17
C LYS A 62 -7.09 -13.01 0.02
N VAL A 63 -7.77 -11.87 0.19
CA VAL A 63 -7.78 -10.80 -0.80
C VAL A 63 -6.38 -10.20 -0.98
N LEU A 64 -5.64 -10.03 0.12
CA LEU A 64 -4.27 -9.50 0.02
C LEU A 64 -3.37 -10.41 -0.81
N HIS A 65 -3.36 -11.73 -0.55
CA HIS A 65 -2.56 -12.66 -1.34
C HIS A 65 -3.03 -12.76 -2.80
N LYS A 66 -4.33 -12.71 -3.07
CA LYS A 66 -4.83 -12.80 -4.46
C LYS A 66 -4.49 -11.55 -5.28
N THR A 67 -4.59 -10.38 -4.68
CA THR A 67 -4.53 -9.10 -5.41
C THR A 67 -3.15 -8.44 -5.36
N TYR A 68 -2.36 -8.68 -4.31
CA TYR A 68 -1.11 -7.96 -4.05
C TYR A 68 0.10 -8.90 -3.90
N SER A 69 0.02 -10.17 -4.32
CA SER A 69 1.13 -11.13 -4.23
C SER A 69 2.39 -10.66 -4.94
N GLN A 70 2.26 -10.03 -6.10
CA GLN A 70 3.38 -9.53 -6.92
C GLN A 70 4.27 -8.52 -6.20
N VAL A 71 3.76 -7.91 -5.11
CA VAL A 71 4.51 -6.93 -4.32
C VAL A 71 5.44 -7.61 -3.30
N MET A 72 5.30 -8.92 -3.10
CA MET A 72 6.10 -9.69 -2.13
C MET A 72 7.32 -10.39 -2.75
N ASP A 73 7.53 -10.24 -4.06
CA ASP A 73 8.66 -10.84 -4.77
C ASP A 73 9.96 -10.03 -4.58
N GLY A 74 11.11 -10.71 -4.57
CA GLY A 74 12.44 -10.07 -4.50
C GLY A 74 12.93 -9.69 -3.11
N PHE A 75 12.31 -10.23 -2.05
CA PHE A 75 12.68 -9.95 -0.65
C PHE A 75 13.51 -11.04 0.02
N ASP A 76 13.97 -12.04 -0.73
CA ASP A 76 14.65 -13.22 -0.18
C ASP A 76 15.82 -12.85 0.74
N ASP A 77 16.72 -11.99 0.29
CA ASP A 77 17.86 -11.51 1.10
C ASP A 77 17.41 -10.78 2.37
N THR A 78 16.35 -9.97 2.27
CA THR A 78 15.79 -9.27 3.45
C THR A 78 15.20 -10.26 4.44
N TRP A 79 14.53 -11.30 3.97
CA TRP A 79 13.97 -12.34 4.82
C TRP A 79 15.06 -13.21 5.45
N PHE A 80 16.07 -13.61 4.68
CA PHE A 80 17.21 -14.35 5.21
C PHE A 80 17.97 -13.55 6.26
N GLN A 81 18.27 -12.27 6.01
CA GLN A 81 18.87 -11.41 7.03
C GLN A 81 18.01 -11.30 8.29
N ARG A 82 16.68 -11.20 8.16
CA ARG A 82 15.77 -11.18 9.32
C ARG A 82 15.82 -12.49 10.10
N ILE A 83 15.85 -13.64 9.40
CA ILE A 83 15.98 -14.97 10.01
C ILE A 83 17.33 -15.09 10.73
N ASP A 84 18.43 -14.75 10.06
CA ASP A 84 19.78 -14.78 10.63
C ASP A 84 19.87 -13.92 11.89
N ASN A 85 19.28 -12.72 11.87
CA ASN A 85 19.24 -11.85 13.05
C ASN A 85 18.48 -12.48 14.23
N VAL A 86 17.42 -13.25 13.98
CA VAL A 86 16.68 -13.97 15.04
C VAL A 86 17.51 -15.15 15.56
N LEU A 87 18.13 -15.92 14.66
CA LEU A 87 18.94 -17.09 15.00
C LEU A 87 20.22 -16.69 15.75
N ASN A 88 20.88 -15.61 15.33
CA ASN A 88 22.10 -15.09 15.96
C ASN A 88 21.81 -14.37 17.29
N ARG A 89 20.60 -13.85 17.51
CA ARG A 89 20.17 -13.31 18.82
C ARG A 89 19.99 -14.37 19.91
N GLN A 90 20.05 -15.66 19.57
CA GLN A 90 19.83 -16.76 20.51
C GLN A 90 21.12 -17.39 21.06
N GLN A 91 22.31 -16.87 20.70
CA GLN A 91 23.56 -17.31 21.32
C GLN A 91 23.96 -16.30 22.42
N PRO A 92 24.01 -16.73 23.71
CA PRO A 92 24.47 -15.89 24.81
C PRO A 92 25.96 -15.53 24.73
#